data_AF-A0A2V5LMT2-F1
#
_entry.id   AF-A0A2V5LMT2-F1
#
_cell.length_a   1.000
_cell.length_b   1.000
_cell.length_c   1.000
_cell.angle_alpha   90.00
_cell.angle_beta   90.00
_cell.angle_gamma   90.00
#
_symmetry.space_group_name_H-M   'P 1'
#
loop_
_entity.id
_entity.type
_entity.pdbx_description
1 polymer ?
#
loop_
_entity_poly.entity_id
_entity_poly.type
_entity_poly.pdbx_seq_one_letter_code
_entity_poly.pdbx_strand_id
1 'polypeptide(L)'
;MNVALFPALLAAFVIGSAFAKSVTAREVTFVSPCECQGQKSGSRWPVKTDPSPVPLDKSTIQSVTPSQICEWKGPAPNEPLTAETDTRIAAEQKWYNLTGRLVGVKVEADGDITLVLKDAEGKKAGSVGAEIPVGSIWCELRQTVFGWTTQSFPFSFKESQKLEIREPHIITVTGQAFFDVQHASPDHSNRRTKSKKYAVWEIHPVMALHVDQ
;
A
#
# COMPACT_ATOMS: atom_id res chain seq x y z
N MET A 1 3.08 -1.67 80.37
CA MET A 1 3.18 -0.60 79.36
C MET A 1 4.58 -0.63 78.76
N ASN A 2 4.70 -1.17 77.54
CA ASN A 2 5.54 -0.68 76.44
C ASN A 2 5.57 -1.75 75.35
N VAL A 3 4.94 -1.37 74.24
CA VAL A 3 4.90 -2.09 72.97
C VAL A 3 6.16 -1.74 72.18
N ALA A 4 6.80 -2.73 71.56
CA ALA A 4 7.62 -2.50 70.38
C ALA A 4 7.56 -3.75 69.47
N LEU A 5 6.77 -3.62 68.41
CA LEU A 5 6.83 -4.42 67.18
C LEU A 5 8.21 -4.27 66.53
N PHE A 6 8.65 -5.28 65.74
CA PHE A 6 9.06 -5.16 64.32
C PHE A 6 9.42 -6.55 63.76
N PRO A 7 9.31 -6.80 62.44
CA PRO A 7 8.52 -7.90 61.90
C PRO A 7 9.34 -8.94 61.13
N ALA A 8 8.70 -10.07 60.85
CA ALA A 8 9.21 -11.09 59.93
C ALA A 8 9.40 -10.51 58.51
N LEU A 9 10.59 -10.69 57.95
CA LEU A 9 10.93 -10.33 56.58
C LEU A 9 10.25 -11.34 55.63
N LEU A 10 9.12 -10.97 55.01
CA LEU A 10 8.60 -11.69 53.85
C LEU A 10 9.40 -11.25 52.62
N ALA A 11 10.29 -12.12 52.13
CA ALA A 11 10.89 -11.96 50.82
C ALA A 11 9.83 -12.28 49.76
N ALA A 12 9.15 -11.24 49.27
CA ALA A 12 8.29 -11.36 48.09
C ALA A 12 9.17 -11.52 46.85
N PHE A 13 9.32 -12.75 46.37
CA PHE A 13 9.94 -13.06 45.09
C PHE A 13 8.98 -12.62 43.98
N VAL A 14 9.08 -11.36 43.56
CA VAL A 14 8.37 -10.86 42.37
C VAL A 14 9.04 -11.51 41.17
N ILE A 15 8.49 -12.65 40.71
CA ILE A 15 8.78 -13.17 39.38
C ILE A 15 8.15 -12.19 38.41
N GLY A 16 8.90 -11.15 38.05
CA GLY A 16 8.55 -10.28 36.94
C GLY A 16 8.56 -11.13 35.67
N SER A 17 7.39 -11.61 35.26
CA SER A 17 7.22 -12.20 33.94
C SER A 17 7.43 -11.08 32.91
N ALA A 18 8.68 -10.89 32.50
CA ALA A 18 9.03 -10.15 31.31
C ALA A 18 8.52 -10.97 30.10
N PHE A 19 7.21 -10.93 29.86
CA PHE A 19 6.70 -11.19 28.52
C PHE A 19 7.18 -10.04 27.65
N ALA A 20 8.41 -10.15 27.15
CA ALA A 20 8.80 -9.47 25.94
C ALA A 20 7.75 -9.87 24.90
N LYS A 21 6.87 -8.93 24.54
CA LYS A 21 6.03 -9.06 23.34
C LYS A 21 6.99 -9.12 22.17
N SER A 22 7.45 -10.32 21.85
CA SER A 22 8.03 -10.63 20.57
C SER A 22 6.95 -10.26 19.56
N VAL A 23 7.13 -9.15 18.86
CA VAL A 23 6.33 -8.82 17.69
C VAL A 23 6.81 -9.77 16.61
N THR A 24 6.41 -11.04 16.70
CA THR A 24 6.52 -11.95 15.58
C THR A 24 5.71 -11.33 14.46
N ALA A 25 6.37 -10.96 13.35
CA ALA A 25 5.68 -10.51 12.15
C ALA A 25 4.56 -11.50 11.86
N ARG A 26 3.32 -11.01 12.00
CA ARG A 26 2.13 -11.85 11.90
C ARG A 26 2.03 -12.27 10.45
N GLU A 27 2.03 -13.57 10.22
CA GLU A 27 1.88 -14.13 8.89
C GLU A 27 0.53 -13.72 8.30
N VAL A 28 0.57 -13.29 7.05
CA VAL A 28 -0.58 -12.88 6.24
C VAL A 28 -0.81 -13.98 5.23
N THR A 29 -2.06 -14.44 5.12
CA THR A 29 -2.44 -15.53 4.24
C THR A 29 -3.48 -15.04 3.25
N PHE A 30 -3.14 -15.12 1.97
CA PHE A 30 -4.10 -14.91 0.90
C PHE A 30 -4.78 -16.26 0.67
N VAL A 31 -6.07 -16.36 1.02
CA VAL A 31 -6.88 -17.58 0.91
C VAL A 31 -7.46 -17.73 -0.48
N SER A 32 -7.80 -16.60 -1.10
CA SER A 32 -8.25 -16.49 -2.48
C SER A 32 -7.90 -15.10 -2.99
N PRO A 33 -8.11 -14.79 -4.28
CA PRO A 33 -7.99 -13.42 -4.76
C PRO A 33 -8.78 -12.40 -3.94
N CYS A 34 -9.90 -12.77 -3.33
CA CYS A 34 -10.82 -11.84 -2.66
C CYS A 34 -10.75 -11.90 -1.13
N GLU A 35 -10.00 -12.85 -0.57
CA GLU A 35 -9.88 -13.05 0.86
C GLU A 35 -8.42 -13.07 1.29
N CYS A 36 -8.11 -12.17 2.21
CA CYS A 36 -6.85 -12.12 2.93
C CYS A 36 -7.13 -12.26 4.43
N GLN A 37 -6.31 -13.04 5.13
CA GLN A 37 -6.37 -13.28 6.56
C GLN A 37 -5.07 -12.86 7.24
N GLY A 38 -5.18 -12.32 8.45
CA GLY A 38 -4.02 -11.90 9.25
C GLY A 38 -3.47 -10.52 8.89
N GLN A 39 -4.05 -9.86 7.88
CA GLN A 39 -3.73 -8.50 7.48
C GLN A 39 -4.05 -7.49 8.58
N LYS A 40 -3.35 -6.36 8.56
CA LYS A 40 -3.61 -5.21 9.43
C LYS A 40 -3.98 -4.02 8.56
N SER A 41 -4.87 -3.16 9.02
CA SER A 41 -5.09 -1.87 8.37
C SER A 41 -3.76 -1.10 8.29
N GLY A 42 -3.38 -0.69 7.08
CA GLY A 42 -2.22 0.18 6.84
C GLY A 42 -2.44 1.60 7.34
N SER A 43 -1.44 2.47 7.22
CA SER A 43 -1.62 3.90 7.49
C SER A 43 -2.63 4.51 6.51
N ARG A 44 -3.41 5.48 6.97
CA ARG A 44 -4.41 6.18 6.16
C ARG A 44 -5.36 5.23 5.44
N TRP A 45 -5.69 4.11 6.10
CA TRP A 45 -6.54 3.05 5.54
C TRP A 45 -7.87 3.55 4.96
N PRO A 46 -8.59 4.52 5.57
CA PRO A 46 -9.81 5.07 4.99
C PRO A 46 -9.61 5.69 3.60
N VAL A 47 -8.45 6.31 3.34
CA VAL A 47 -8.10 6.87 2.03
C VAL A 47 -7.76 5.76 1.03
N LYS A 48 -6.97 4.78 1.49
CA LYS A 48 -6.56 3.60 0.69
C LYS A 48 -7.75 2.73 0.28
N THR A 49 -8.81 2.70 1.09
CA THR A 49 -10.02 1.89 0.84
C THR A 49 -11.27 2.73 0.51
N ASP A 50 -11.09 3.94 -0.01
CA ASP A 50 -12.19 4.79 -0.45
C ASP A 50 -12.95 4.12 -1.63
N PRO A 51 -14.23 3.76 -1.47
CA PRO A 51 -14.99 3.04 -2.49
C PRO A 51 -15.62 3.97 -3.54
N SER A 52 -15.26 5.25 -3.55
CA SER A 52 -15.81 6.24 -4.49
C SER A 52 -15.74 5.75 -5.94
N PRO A 53 -16.85 5.78 -6.69
CA PRO A 53 -16.87 5.23 -8.05
C PRO A 53 -16.03 6.10 -8.99
N VAL A 54 -15.51 5.47 -10.05
CA VAL A 54 -14.86 6.18 -11.15
C VAL A 54 -15.81 7.25 -11.71
N PRO A 55 -15.36 8.51 -11.89
CA PRO A 55 -16.19 9.57 -12.45
C PRO A 55 -16.79 9.18 -13.81
N LEU A 56 -18.09 9.42 -13.97
CA LEU A 56 -18.80 9.17 -15.23
C LEU A 56 -18.32 10.10 -16.35
N ASP A 57 -18.03 11.35 -16.00
CA ASP A 57 -17.44 12.32 -16.92
C ASP A 57 -15.94 12.04 -17.09
N LYS A 58 -15.60 11.33 -18.16
CA LYS A 58 -14.21 10.97 -18.49
C LYS A 58 -13.29 12.18 -18.67
N SER A 59 -13.81 13.37 -18.96
CA SER A 59 -12.98 14.58 -19.10
C SER A 59 -12.34 15.02 -17.77
N THR A 60 -12.87 14.56 -16.64
CA THR A 60 -12.32 14.79 -15.31
C THR A 60 -11.16 13.86 -14.95
N ILE A 61 -10.88 12.85 -15.78
CA ILE A 61 -9.85 11.84 -15.56
C ILE A 61 -8.64 12.17 -16.44
N GLN A 62 -7.52 12.53 -15.83
CA GLN A 62 -6.32 12.89 -16.57
C GLN A 62 -5.50 11.65 -16.94
N SER A 63 -5.18 11.49 -18.23
CA SER A 63 -4.23 10.45 -18.66
C SER A 63 -2.80 10.85 -18.35
N VAL A 64 -2.05 9.93 -17.74
CA VAL A 64 -0.65 10.13 -17.35
C VAL A 64 0.17 8.86 -17.55
N THR A 65 1.49 9.03 -17.66
CA THR A 65 2.47 7.94 -17.68
C THR A 65 3.30 7.92 -16.39
N PRO A 66 3.97 6.79 -16.06
CA PRO A 66 4.85 6.72 -14.90
C PRO A 66 5.93 7.81 -14.86
N SER A 67 6.52 8.20 -15.99
CA SER A 67 7.50 9.30 -15.98
C SER A 67 6.88 10.65 -15.62
N GLN A 68 5.67 10.95 -16.09
CA GLN A 68 4.97 12.18 -15.72
C GLN A 68 4.68 12.24 -14.22
N ILE A 69 4.21 11.12 -13.62
CA ILE A 69 4.03 11.04 -12.16
C ILE A 69 5.37 11.18 -11.43
N CYS A 70 6.45 10.60 -11.95
CA CYS A 70 7.78 10.78 -11.37
C CYS A 70 8.26 12.24 -11.40
N GLU A 71 7.72 13.09 -12.28
CA GLU A 71 8.04 14.52 -12.36
C GLU A 71 7.17 15.38 -11.43
N TRP A 72 6.11 14.81 -10.82
CA TRP A 72 5.28 15.54 -9.88
C TRP A 72 6.07 15.99 -8.66
N LYS A 73 5.76 17.20 -8.20
CA LYS A 73 6.24 17.72 -6.92
C LYS A 73 5.54 16.97 -5.78
N GLY A 74 6.21 16.87 -4.64
CA GLY A 74 5.55 16.47 -3.40
C GLY A 74 4.40 17.40 -2.99
N PRO A 75 3.56 16.97 -2.04
CA PRO A 75 2.65 17.86 -1.33
C PRO A 75 3.37 19.11 -0.79
N ALA A 76 2.64 20.22 -0.68
CA ALA A 76 3.23 21.43 -0.13
C ALA A 76 3.67 21.21 1.33
N PRO A 77 4.75 21.87 1.81
CA PRO A 77 5.28 21.63 3.17
C PRO A 77 4.29 21.91 4.31
N ASN A 78 3.26 22.71 4.06
CA ASN A 78 2.22 23.09 5.01
C ASN A 78 0.95 22.23 4.91
N GLU A 79 0.90 21.24 4.01
CA GLU A 79 -0.19 20.27 3.99
C GLU A 79 -0.08 19.37 5.24
N PRO A 80 -1.15 19.24 6.06
CA PRO A 80 -1.15 18.43 7.28
C PRO A 80 -1.27 16.94 6.95
N LEU A 81 -0.30 16.41 6.21
CA LEU A 81 -0.26 15.05 5.72
C LEU A 81 0.67 14.20 6.58
N THR A 82 0.10 13.32 7.40
CA THR A 82 0.83 12.34 8.22
C THR A 82 0.28 10.94 7.99
N ALA A 83 0.87 9.92 8.61
CA ALA A 83 0.39 8.53 8.49
C ALA A 83 -1.01 8.32 9.12
N GLU A 84 -1.46 9.27 9.93
CA GLU A 84 -2.73 9.28 10.64
C GLU A 84 -3.79 10.17 9.96
N THR A 85 -3.45 10.87 8.87
CA THR A 85 -4.41 11.71 8.14
C THR A 85 -5.37 10.84 7.34
N ASP A 86 -6.60 10.67 7.85
CA ASP A 86 -7.63 9.83 7.24
C ASP A 86 -8.40 10.47 6.07
N THR A 87 -8.04 11.69 5.67
CA THR A 87 -8.64 12.39 4.54
C THR A 87 -7.65 12.64 3.41
N ARG A 88 -8.16 12.78 2.18
CA ARG A 88 -7.37 13.19 1.01
C ARG A 88 -7.06 14.69 1.07
N ILE A 89 -5.81 15.06 0.76
CA ILE A 89 -5.48 16.45 0.40
C ILE A 89 -6.00 16.78 -1.00
N ALA A 90 -6.05 18.05 -1.38
CA ALA A 90 -6.59 18.48 -2.68
C ALA A 90 -5.89 17.80 -3.88
N ALA A 91 -4.58 17.56 -3.78
CA ALA A 91 -3.83 16.87 -4.83
C ALA A 91 -4.22 15.38 -4.97
N GLU A 92 -4.64 14.73 -3.88
CA GLU A 92 -5.07 13.33 -3.84
C GLU A 92 -6.51 13.12 -4.31
N GLN A 93 -7.30 14.18 -4.46
CA GLN A 93 -8.69 14.08 -4.94
C GLN A 93 -8.78 13.90 -6.46
N LYS A 94 -7.68 14.17 -7.19
CA LYS A 94 -7.63 14.10 -8.65
C LYS A 94 -7.61 12.65 -9.15
N TRP A 95 -8.35 12.43 -10.23
CA TRP A 95 -8.49 11.14 -10.90
C TRP A 95 -7.56 11.03 -12.09
N TYR A 96 -6.97 9.85 -12.25
CA TYR A 96 -5.98 9.59 -13.28
C TYR A 96 -6.22 8.26 -13.98
N ASN A 97 -5.92 8.23 -15.28
CA ASN A 97 -5.64 7.02 -16.03
C ASN A 97 -4.12 6.90 -16.14
N LEU A 98 -3.53 5.97 -15.38
CA LEU A 98 -2.11 5.69 -15.43
C LEU A 98 -1.84 4.53 -16.38
N THR A 99 -1.23 4.81 -17.52
CA THR A 99 -0.86 3.80 -18.52
C THR A 99 0.61 3.46 -18.44
N GLY A 100 0.93 2.17 -18.28
CA GLY A 100 2.31 1.72 -18.17
C GLY A 100 2.50 0.21 -18.38
N ARG A 101 3.75 -0.18 -18.61
CA ARG A 101 4.17 -1.58 -18.60
C ARG A 101 4.24 -2.08 -17.16
N LEU A 102 3.56 -3.18 -16.89
CA LEU A 102 3.66 -3.92 -15.64
C LEU A 102 5.01 -4.62 -15.56
N VAL A 103 5.83 -4.26 -14.58
CA VAL A 103 7.16 -4.84 -14.36
C VAL A 103 7.29 -5.61 -13.05
N GLY A 104 6.24 -5.59 -12.22
CA GLY A 104 6.18 -6.32 -10.98
C GLY A 104 4.78 -6.30 -10.38
N VAL A 105 4.40 -7.41 -9.76
CA VAL A 105 3.25 -7.51 -8.87
C VAL A 105 3.79 -7.91 -7.50
N LYS A 106 3.32 -7.26 -6.46
CA LYS A 106 3.71 -7.52 -5.07
C LYS A 106 2.47 -7.52 -4.20
N VAL A 107 2.41 -8.42 -3.24
CA VAL A 107 1.40 -8.40 -2.17
C VAL A 107 2.03 -7.87 -0.89
N GLU A 108 1.25 -7.11 -0.13
CA GLU A 108 1.67 -6.43 1.10
C GLU A 108 0.91 -6.98 2.32
N ALA A 109 1.49 -6.81 3.51
CA ALA A 109 0.92 -7.35 4.74
C ALA A 109 -0.40 -6.67 5.18
N ASP A 110 -0.75 -5.53 4.59
CA ASP A 110 -2.06 -4.89 4.73
C ASP A 110 -3.13 -5.50 3.81
N GLY A 111 -2.74 -6.43 2.94
CA GLY A 111 -3.62 -7.12 2.00
C GLY A 111 -3.68 -6.50 0.62
N ASP A 112 -2.97 -5.39 0.40
CA ASP A 112 -2.93 -4.70 -0.88
C ASP A 112 -2.13 -5.49 -1.91
N ILE A 113 -2.52 -5.34 -3.18
CA ILE A 113 -1.72 -5.77 -4.33
C ILE A 113 -1.11 -4.53 -4.96
N THR A 114 0.20 -4.37 -4.87
CA THR A 114 0.95 -3.31 -5.57
C THR A 114 1.30 -3.77 -6.99
N LEU A 115 0.81 -3.04 -7.98
CA LEU A 115 1.24 -3.08 -9.37
C LEU A 115 2.39 -2.08 -9.56
N VAL A 116 3.55 -2.54 -10.02
CA VAL A 116 4.71 -1.68 -10.28
C VAL A 116 4.78 -1.38 -11.77
N LEU A 117 4.61 -0.11 -12.14
CA LEU A 117 4.50 0.36 -13.52
C LEU A 117 5.72 1.17 -13.94
N LYS A 118 6.16 0.96 -15.18
CA LYS A 118 7.10 1.82 -15.92
C LYS A 118 6.45 2.32 -17.20
N ASP A 119 7.01 3.36 -17.82
CA ASP A 119 6.53 3.81 -19.13
C ASP A 119 6.47 2.63 -20.12
N ALA A 120 5.41 2.55 -20.92
CA ALA A 120 5.11 1.42 -21.81
C ALA A 120 6.28 1.09 -22.77
N GLU A 121 6.90 2.13 -23.34
CA GLU A 121 8.04 2.02 -24.26
C GLU A 121 9.37 1.74 -23.56
N GLY A 122 9.43 1.78 -22.22
CA GLY A 122 10.64 1.49 -21.43
C GLY A 122 11.78 2.51 -21.55
N LYS A 123 11.57 3.64 -22.25
CA LYS A 123 12.64 4.61 -22.57
C LYS A 123 13.04 5.53 -21.42
N LYS A 124 12.14 5.78 -20.46
CA LYS A 124 12.40 6.68 -19.32
C LYS A 124 12.53 5.90 -18.01
N ALA A 125 13.40 6.41 -17.13
CA ALA A 125 13.63 5.83 -15.82
C ALA A 125 12.58 6.30 -14.80
N GLY A 126 12.10 5.38 -13.97
CA GLY A 126 11.11 5.66 -12.94
C GLY A 126 10.18 4.47 -12.75
N SER A 127 9.59 4.34 -11.58
CA SER A 127 8.54 3.36 -11.30
C SER A 127 7.48 3.98 -10.40
N VAL A 128 6.23 3.63 -10.66
CA VAL A 128 5.07 4.13 -9.94
C VAL A 128 4.24 2.95 -9.47
N GLY A 129 3.71 3.05 -8.25
CA GLY A 129 2.80 2.07 -7.69
C GLY A 129 1.37 2.36 -8.12
N ALA A 130 0.60 1.30 -8.29
CA ALA A 130 -0.84 1.37 -8.29
C ALA A 130 -1.36 0.20 -7.44
N GLU A 131 -2.15 0.49 -6.41
CA GLU A 131 -2.49 -0.49 -5.39
C GLU A 131 -3.98 -0.84 -5.42
N ILE A 132 -4.26 -2.14 -5.34
CA ILE A 132 -5.62 -2.69 -5.27
C ILE A 132 -5.85 -3.20 -3.83
N PRO A 133 -6.75 -2.58 -3.06
CA PRO A 133 -7.00 -3.02 -1.69
C PRO A 133 -7.62 -4.40 -1.60
N VAL A 134 -7.59 -4.99 -0.41
CA VAL A 134 -8.42 -6.15 -0.08
C VAL A 134 -9.87 -5.72 0.19
N GLY A 135 -10.83 -6.43 -0.41
CA GLY A 135 -12.25 -6.21 -0.17
C GLY A 135 -13.11 -6.73 -1.32
N SER A 136 -14.40 -6.89 -1.06
CA SER A 136 -15.37 -7.38 -2.06
C SER A 136 -15.47 -6.49 -3.29
N ILE A 137 -15.34 -5.17 -3.11
CA ILE A 137 -15.38 -4.16 -4.19
C ILE A 137 -14.27 -4.40 -5.22
N TRP A 138 -13.08 -4.83 -4.76
CA TRP A 138 -11.91 -5.01 -5.63
C TRP A 138 -11.71 -6.46 -6.08
N CYS A 139 -12.61 -7.37 -5.72
CA CYS A 139 -12.46 -8.82 -5.96
C CYS A 139 -12.18 -9.16 -7.43
N GLU A 140 -12.91 -8.56 -8.38
CA GLU A 140 -12.71 -8.81 -9.82
C GLU A 140 -11.34 -8.31 -10.32
N LEU A 141 -10.90 -7.14 -9.86
CA LEU A 141 -9.57 -6.59 -10.18
C LEU A 141 -8.47 -7.51 -9.64
N ARG A 142 -8.64 -7.98 -8.40
CA ARG A 142 -7.70 -8.91 -7.77
C ARG A 142 -7.66 -10.24 -8.50
N GLN A 143 -8.80 -10.82 -8.87
CA GLN A 143 -8.88 -12.03 -9.69
C GLN A 143 -8.14 -11.88 -11.01
N THR A 144 -8.34 -10.75 -11.69
CA THR A 144 -7.64 -10.40 -12.93
C THR A 144 -6.13 -10.41 -12.73
N VAL A 145 -5.64 -9.65 -11.74
CA VAL A 145 -4.19 -9.54 -11.46
C VAL A 145 -3.58 -10.88 -11.04
N PHE A 146 -4.25 -11.64 -10.18
CA PHE A 146 -3.76 -12.96 -9.78
C PHE A 146 -3.73 -13.96 -10.95
N GLY A 147 -4.67 -13.85 -11.89
CA GLY A 147 -4.67 -14.62 -13.13
C GLY A 147 -3.41 -14.45 -13.98
N TRP A 148 -2.73 -13.29 -13.85
CA TRP A 148 -1.46 -13.02 -14.51
C TRP A 148 -0.24 -13.60 -13.77
N THR A 149 -0.42 -14.20 -12.60
CA THR A 149 0.68 -14.70 -11.76
C THR A 149 0.73 -16.22 -11.70
N THR A 150 1.90 -16.79 -11.38
CA THR A 150 2.05 -18.25 -11.17
C THR A 150 1.55 -18.72 -9.80
N GLN A 151 1.05 -17.81 -8.96
CA GLN A 151 0.70 -18.08 -7.59
C GLN A 151 -0.51 -19.03 -7.48
N SER A 152 -0.42 -19.98 -6.53
CA SER A 152 -1.53 -20.83 -6.11
C SER A 152 -1.99 -20.43 -4.71
N PHE A 153 -3.29 -20.59 -4.44
CA PHE A 153 -3.90 -20.28 -3.15
C PHE A 153 -4.22 -21.57 -2.37
N PRO A 154 -4.19 -21.53 -1.03
CA PRO A 154 -3.73 -20.41 -0.20
C PRO A 154 -2.21 -20.26 -0.21
N PHE A 155 -1.71 -19.07 0.08
CA PHE A 155 -0.28 -18.85 0.31
C PHE A 155 -0.05 -17.78 1.37
N SER A 156 1.10 -17.85 2.04
CA SER A 156 1.39 -17.04 3.22
C SER A 156 2.76 -16.36 3.15
N PHE A 157 2.85 -15.16 3.71
CA PHE A 157 4.07 -14.35 3.78
C PHE A 157 4.03 -13.43 5.01
N LYS A 158 5.14 -12.76 5.34
CA LYS A 158 5.25 -11.95 6.58
C LYS A 158 5.18 -10.44 6.39
N GLU A 159 5.85 -9.91 5.37
CA GLU A 159 5.92 -8.46 5.13
C GLU A 159 5.36 -8.13 3.75
N SER A 160 6.06 -8.59 2.72
CA SER A 160 5.61 -8.51 1.35
C SER A 160 6.14 -9.70 0.56
N GLN A 161 5.50 -10.02 -0.56
CA GLN A 161 5.97 -11.03 -1.49
C GLN A 161 5.82 -10.53 -2.91
N LYS A 162 6.93 -10.53 -3.65
CA LYS A 162 6.89 -10.33 -5.11
C LYS A 162 6.32 -11.58 -5.76
N LEU A 163 5.34 -11.41 -6.64
CA LEU A 163 4.75 -12.48 -7.41
C LEU A 163 5.43 -12.58 -8.79
N GLU A 164 5.55 -13.80 -9.28
CA GLU A 164 6.03 -14.06 -10.63
C GLU A 164 4.88 -13.88 -11.63
N ILE A 165 5.12 -13.07 -12.66
CA ILE A 165 4.16 -12.74 -13.70
C ILE A 165 4.40 -13.69 -14.88
N ARG A 166 3.31 -14.25 -15.42
CA ARG A 166 3.33 -15.21 -16.54
C ARG A 166 3.74 -14.56 -17.86
N GLU A 167 3.26 -13.34 -18.11
CA GLU A 167 3.49 -12.63 -19.37
C GLU A 167 3.54 -11.11 -19.18
N PRO A 168 4.18 -10.37 -20.10
CA PRO A 168 4.21 -8.91 -20.03
C PRO A 168 2.83 -8.30 -20.31
N HIS A 169 2.44 -7.30 -19.52
CA HIS A 169 1.23 -6.51 -19.78
C HIS A 169 1.58 -5.02 -19.90
N ILE A 170 0.92 -4.33 -20.82
CA ILE A 170 0.72 -2.87 -20.76
C ILE A 170 -0.70 -2.69 -20.25
N ILE A 171 -0.85 -1.91 -19.19
CA ILE A 171 -2.15 -1.71 -18.56
C ILE A 171 -2.41 -0.23 -18.35
N THR A 172 -3.69 0.12 -18.37
CA THR A 172 -4.18 1.40 -17.88
C THR A 172 -4.97 1.15 -16.60
N VAL A 173 -4.55 1.76 -15.50
CA VAL A 173 -5.29 1.74 -14.23
C VAL A 173 -5.95 3.08 -14.00
N THR A 174 -7.18 3.06 -13.49
CA THR A 174 -7.93 4.27 -13.13
C THR A 174 -8.08 4.33 -11.62
N GLY A 175 -7.76 5.49 -11.04
CA GLY A 175 -7.94 5.72 -9.62
C GLY A 175 -7.52 7.14 -9.23
N GLN A 176 -7.56 7.41 -7.93
CA GLN A 176 -7.12 8.68 -7.39
C GLN A 176 -5.63 8.66 -7.04
N ALA A 177 -4.98 9.82 -7.13
CA ALA A 177 -3.62 9.97 -6.63
C ALA A 177 -3.56 9.78 -5.12
N PHE A 178 -2.50 9.16 -4.63
CA PHE A 178 -2.21 8.99 -3.22
C PHE A 178 -0.74 9.26 -2.97
N PHE A 179 -0.42 10.01 -1.92
CA PHE A 179 0.96 10.24 -1.50
C PHE A 179 1.30 9.34 -0.33
N ASP A 180 2.13 8.32 -0.56
CA ASP A 180 2.52 7.37 0.45
C ASP A 180 3.56 7.94 1.42
N VAL A 181 3.06 8.64 2.44
CA VAL A 181 3.86 9.27 3.50
C VAL A 181 4.79 8.30 4.23
N GLN A 182 4.49 6.99 4.28
CA GLN A 182 5.38 6.01 4.93
C GLN A 182 6.66 5.78 4.13
N HIS A 183 6.65 6.10 2.84
CA HIS A 183 7.80 5.98 1.96
C HIS A 183 8.45 7.32 1.59
N ALA A 184 7.81 8.44 1.92
CA ALA A 184 8.37 9.79 1.75
C ALA A 184 9.57 10.07 2.65
N SER A 185 10.44 10.96 2.19
CA SER A 185 11.38 11.66 3.06
C SER A 185 10.68 12.82 3.80
N PRO A 186 11.25 13.34 4.90
CA PRO A 186 10.65 14.44 5.67
C PRO A 186 10.40 15.73 4.88
N ASP A 187 11.07 15.93 3.74
CA ASP A 187 10.85 17.06 2.82
C ASP A 187 9.69 16.84 1.84
N HIS A 188 8.96 15.71 1.99
CA HIS A 188 7.89 15.26 1.10
C HIS A 188 8.32 15.17 -0.37
N SER A 189 9.61 14.97 -0.67
CA SER A 189 10.03 14.74 -2.05
C SER A 189 9.33 13.52 -2.65
N ASN A 190 9.03 13.57 -3.95
CA ASN A 190 8.40 12.46 -4.68
C ASN A 190 9.38 11.31 -4.98
N ARG A 191 10.30 11.01 -4.05
CA ARG A 191 11.29 9.94 -4.20
C ARG A 191 11.35 9.14 -2.93
N ARG A 192 11.02 7.85 -3.03
CA ARG A 192 11.03 6.95 -1.87
C ARG A 192 12.40 6.96 -1.20
N THR A 193 12.44 6.90 0.12
CA THR A 193 13.69 6.91 0.92
C THR A 193 14.61 5.76 0.54
N LYS A 194 14.06 4.54 0.41
CA LYS A 194 14.80 3.30 0.07
C LYS A 194 14.99 3.09 -1.44
N SER A 195 14.14 3.66 -2.29
CA SER A 195 14.15 3.41 -3.74
C SER A 195 14.00 4.71 -4.52
N LYS A 196 15.13 5.38 -4.77
CA LYS A 196 15.18 6.71 -5.41
C LYS A 196 14.71 6.74 -6.87
N LYS A 197 14.40 5.60 -7.49
CA LYS A 197 13.75 5.53 -8.82
C LYS A 197 12.25 5.21 -8.73
N TYR A 198 11.69 5.14 -7.52
CA TYR A 198 10.29 4.87 -7.27
C TYR A 198 9.63 6.15 -6.74
N ALA A 199 8.52 6.56 -7.37
CA ALA A 199 7.71 7.67 -6.91
C ALA A 199 7.07 7.40 -5.54
N VAL A 200 6.82 8.47 -4.79
CA VAL A 200 5.98 8.40 -3.59
C VAL A 200 4.50 8.55 -3.97
N TRP A 201 4.23 9.37 -4.99
CA TRP A 201 2.91 9.39 -5.62
C TRP A 201 2.61 8.04 -6.26
N GLU A 202 1.41 7.55 -6.02
CA GLU A 202 0.85 6.32 -6.57
C GLU A 202 -0.64 6.49 -6.88
N ILE A 203 -1.24 5.49 -7.52
CA ILE A 203 -2.70 5.39 -7.68
C ILE A 203 -3.24 4.44 -6.62
N HIS A 204 -4.06 4.95 -5.68
CA HIS A 204 -4.60 4.15 -4.58
C HIS A 204 -5.93 4.76 -4.08
N PRO A 205 -7.04 4.00 -4.10
CA PRO A 205 -7.18 2.68 -4.70
C PRO A 205 -7.25 2.73 -6.23
N VAL A 206 -6.84 1.63 -6.86
CA VAL A 206 -7.20 1.31 -8.24
C VAL A 206 -8.67 0.90 -8.27
N MET A 207 -9.47 1.62 -9.06
CA MET A 207 -10.91 1.44 -9.19
C MET A 207 -11.33 0.86 -10.55
N ALA A 208 -10.46 0.93 -11.56
CA ALA A 208 -10.64 0.20 -12.81
C ALA A 208 -9.29 -0.20 -13.40
N LEU A 209 -9.29 -1.25 -14.21
CA LEU A 209 -8.10 -1.75 -14.89
C LEU A 209 -8.47 -2.18 -16.30
N HIS A 210 -7.63 -1.78 -17.26
CA HIS A 210 -7.72 -2.19 -18.66
C HIS A 210 -6.36 -2.74 -19.10
N VAL A 211 -6.37 -3.80 -19.89
CA VAL A 211 -5.15 -4.34 -20.54
C VAL A 211 -5.13 -3.78 -21.96
N ASP A 212 -4.07 -3.02 -22.26
CA ASP A 212 -3.87 -2.45 -23.59
C ASP A 212 -3.29 -3.56 -24.49
N GLN A 213 -3.92 -3.83 -25.62
CA GLN A 213 -3.47 -4.80 -26.63
C GLN A 213 -2.37 -4.24 -27.52
#